data_AF-A0A1Y1JT16-F1
#
_entry.id   AF-A0A1Y1JT16-F1
#
_cell.length_a   1.000
_cell.length_b   1.000
_cell.length_c   1.000
_cell.angle_alpha   90.00
_cell.angle_beta   90.00
_cell.angle_gamma   90.00
#
_symmetry.space_group_name_H-M   'P 1'
#
loop_
_entity.id
_entity.type
_entity.pdbx_description
1 polymer ?
#
loop_
_entity_poly.entity_id
_entity_poly.type
_entity_poly.pdbx_seq_one_letter_code
_entity_poly.pdbx_strand_id
1 'polypeptide(L)'
;MLPKMRDNIYLYINLFPVCQEAIDQCAQDSENKEDEYCKKVLITIPDIKSTFNEKCPIAFLYLNKIEEKSYTEENIKGAACIYMYYWIYHDLLKNNKNGINAKILYEAFIQAYNEVDIEKYNGFKGANITVNELNNLKYIYEMETELKNMEKDKESSSGNKCESAKKCSDLYMQ
;
A
#
# COMPACT_ATOMS: atom_id res chain seq x y z
N MET A 1 2.25 -20.07 8.75
CA MET A 1 1.05 -20.12 7.89
C MET A 1 0.81 -18.69 7.43
N LEU A 2 0.93 -18.40 6.13
CA LEU A 2 0.71 -17.03 5.63
C LEU A 2 -0.75 -16.63 5.86
N PRO A 3 -1.05 -15.45 6.44
CA PRO A 3 -2.43 -15.01 6.63
C PRO A 3 -3.14 -15.02 5.28
N LYS A 4 -4.26 -15.73 5.18
CA LYS A 4 -5.16 -15.53 4.03
C LYS A 4 -5.62 -14.09 4.14
N MET A 5 -5.44 -13.29 3.09
CA MET A 5 -5.77 -11.85 3.03
C MET A 5 -7.28 -11.52 3.22
N ARG A 6 -8.08 -12.45 3.78
CA ARG A 6 -9.49 -12.33 4.10
C ARG A 6 -9.77 -12.04 5.58
N ASP A 7 -8.75 -11.94 6.42
CA ASP A 7 -8.92 -11.35 7.74
C ASP A 7 -9.17 -9.84 7.59
N ASN A 8 -9.95 -9.27 8.51
CA ASN A 8 -10.40 -7.88 8.47
C ASN A 8 -9.25 -6.91 8.11
N ILE A 9 -9.20 -6.44 6.86
CA ILE A 9 -8.09 -5.65 6.31
C ILE A 9 -7.89 -4.32 7.05
N TYR A 10 -8.91 -3.85 7.76
CA TYR A 10 -8.88 -2.64 8.56
C TYR A 10 -8.01 -2.78 9.82
N LEU A 11 -7.68 -4.00 10.25
CA LEU A 11 -6.80 -4.25 11.39
C LEU A 11 -5.35 -3.81 11.14
N TYR A 12 -4.95 -3.66 9.87
CA TYR A 12 -3.59 -3.31 9.48
C TYR A 12 -3.40 -1.80 9.30
N ILE A 13 -4.43 -0.99 9.53
CA ILE A 13 -4.41 0.43 9.20
C ILE A 13 -3.36 1.22 9.99
N ASN A 14 -3.12 0.81 11.24
CA ASN A 14 -2.11 1.39 12.10
C ASN A 14 -0.67 1.21 11.57
N LEU A 15 -0.45 0.25 10.67
CA LEU A 15 0.84 -0.02 10.03
C LEU A 15 0.98 0.67 8.67
N PHE A 16 -0.06 1.33 8.16
CA PHE A 16 0.00 2.08 6.88
C PHE A 16 1.07 3.18 6.90
N PRO A 17 1.26 3.98 7.96
CA PRO A 17 2.34 4.96 7.99
C PRO A 17 3.73 4.34 7.77
N VAL A 18 3.98 3.18 8.38
CA VAL A 18 5.26 2.46 8.25
C VAL A 18 5.45 1.96 6.82
N CYS A 19 4.37 1.47 6.20
CA CYS A 19 4.37 1.02 4.82
C CYS A 19 4.56 2.18 3.83
N GLN A 20 3.91 3.32 4.09
CA GLN A 20 4.04 4.55 3.31
C GLN A 20 5.49 5.04 3.34
N GLU A 21 6.07 5.18 4.53
CA GLU A 21 7.45 5.63 4.69
C GLU A 21 8.41 4.70 3.95
N ALA A 22 8.17 3.38 4.00
CA ALA A 22 8.99 2.43 3.27
C ALA A 22 8.88 2.61 1.74
N ILE A 23 7.67 2.83 1.19
CA ILE A 23 7.49 3.14 -0.24
C ILE A 23 8.18 4.45 -0.61
N ASP A 24 8.01 5.51 0.19
CA ASP A 24 8.59 6.83 -0.09
C ASP A 24 10.11 6.80 -0.10
N GLN A 25 10.73 6.08 0.85
CA GLN A 25 12.18 5.84 0.88
C GLN A 25 12.63 5.04 -0.34
N CYS A 26 11.91 3.97 -0.70
CA CYS A 26 12.24 3.18 -1.89
C CYS A 26 12.08 3.98 -3.19
N ALA A 27 11.14 4.93 -3.26
CA ALA A 27 10.99 5.81 -4.41
C ALA A 27 12.25 6.67 -4.62
N GLN A 28 12.81 7.23 -3.54
CA GLN A 28 14.07 7.98 -3.58
C GLN A 28 15.26 7.10 -3.97
N ASP A 29 15.33 5.87 -3.45
CA ASP A 29 16.44 4.94 -3.70
C ASP A 29 16.40 4.28 -5.09
N SER A 30 15.26 4.35 -5.78
CA SER A 30 15.01 3.68 -7.06
C SER A 30 15.45 4.47 -8.29
N GLU A 31 15.79 5.76 -8.14
CA GLU A 31 16.24 6.60 -9.26
C GLU A 31 17.41 5.90 -9.98
N ASN A 32 17.17 5.50 -11.24
CA ASN A 32 18.10 4.85 -12.16
C ASN A 32 18.37 3.35 -11.96
N LYS A 33 17.55 2.62 -11.19
CA LYS A 33 17.68 1.16 -11.07
C LYS A 33 16.72 0.44 -12.01
N GLU A 34 17.26 -0.07 -13.12
CA GLU A 34 16.57 -1.13 -13.86
C GLU A 34 16.70 -2.44 -13.08
N ASP A 35 15.57 -3.09 -12.82
CA ASP A 35 15.54 -4.41 -12.21
C ASP A 35 15.27 -5.47 -13.30
N GLU A 36 16.18 -6.44 -13.43
CA GLU A 36 16.08 -7.49 -14.44
C GLU A 36 14.85 -8.39 -14.24
N TYR A 37 14.35 -8.53 -13.01
CA TYR A 37 13.16 -9.30 -12.69
C TYR A 37 11.88 -8.60 -13.19
N CYS A 38 11.84 -7.28 -13.16
CA CYS A 38 10.75 -6.50 -13.74
C CYS A 38 10.59 -6.78 -15.25
N LYS A 39 11.70 -7.00 -15.98
CA LYS A 39 11.67 -7.28 -17.43
C LYS A 39 11.07 -8.66 -17.77
N LYS A 40 10.99 -9.58 -16.80
CA LYS A 40 10.44 -10.93 -16.98
C LYS A 40 8.92 -10.97 -16.93
N VAL A 41 8.28 -9.93 -16.39
CA VAL A 41 6.82 -9.89 -16.26
C VAL A 41 6.19 -9.36 -17.55
N LEU A 42 5.28 -10.14 -18.13
CA LEU A 42 4.58 -9.79 -19.35
C LEU A 42 3.26 -9.09 -19.04
N ILE A 43 3.16 -7.81 -19.41
CA ILE A 43 1.93 -7.02 -19.36
C ILE A 43 1.55 -6.61 -20.78
N THR A 44 0.32 -6.92 -21.18
CA THR A 44 -0.20 -6.69 -22.54
C THR A 44 -0.93 -5.37 -22.71
N ILE A 45 -1.42 -4.77 -21.62
CA ILE A 45 -2.13 -3.49 -21.65
C ILE A 45 -1.10 -2.34 -21.64
N PRO A 46 -1.02 -1.50 -22.69
CA PRO A 46 0.06 -0.53 -22.85
C PRO A 46 0.22 0.46 -21.68
N ASP A 47 -0.88 1.09 -21.24
CA ASP A 47 -0.84 2.07 -20.15
C ASP A 47 -0.37 1.42 -18.83
N ILE A 48 -0.87 0.23 -18.54
CA ILE A 48 -0.49 -0.55 -17.35
C ILE A 48 0.95 -1.00 -17.43
N LYS A 49 1.42 -1.42 -18.62
CA LYS A 49 2.81 -1.78 -18.85
C LYS A 49 3.74 -0.60 -18.59
N SER A 50 3.37 0.60 -19.04
CA SER A 50 4.15 1.81 -18.78
C SER A 50 4.25 2.08 -17.28
N THR A 51 3.13 2.09 -16.56
CA THR A 51 3.10 2.30 -15.11
C THR A 51 3.90 1.23 -14.37
N PHE A 52 3.76 -0.03 -14.78
CA PHE A 52 4.51 -1.13 -14.19
C PHE A 52 6.02 -0.95 -14.39
N ASN A 53 6.48 -0.69 -15.62
CA ASN A 53 7.90 -0.52 -15.90
C ASN A 53 8.52 0.62 -15.07
N GLU A 54 7.78 1.72 -14.91
CA GLU A 54 8.22 2.86 -14.12
C GLU A 54 8.27 2.55 -12.62
N LYS A 55 7.28 1.81 -12.09
CA LYS A 55 7.09 1.63 -10.64
C LYS A 55 7.59 0.30 -10.09
N CYS A 56 7.93 -0.65 -10.97
CA CYS A 56 8.37 -1.99 -10.54
C CYS A 56 9.64 -1.97 -9.69
N PRO A 57 10.69 -1.17 -9.99
CA PRO A 57 11.85 -1.08 -9.11
C PRO A 57 11.50 -0.62 -7.69
N ILE A 58 10.55 0.33 -7.55
CA ILE A 58 10.07 0.81 -6.25
C ILE A 58 9.35 -0.31 -5.51
N ALA A 59 8.40 -0.98 -6.17
CA ALA A 59 7.63 -2.07 -5.58
C ALA A 59 8.53 -3.24 -5.17
N PHE A 60 9.56 -3.54 -5.96
CA PHE A 60 10.53 -4.58 -5.67
C PHE A 60 11.36 -4.25 -4.42
N LEU A 61 11.96 -3.05 -4.37
CA LEU A 61 12.73 -2.60 -3.21
C LEU A 61 11.87 -2.56 -1.94
N TYR A 62 10.63 -2.12 -2.09
CA TYR A 62 9.65 -2.10 -1.01
C TYR A 62 9.41 -3.50 -0.45
N LEU A 63 9.09 -4.49 -1.29
CA LEU A 63 8.86 -5.86 -0.85
C LEU A 63 10.10 -6.48 -0.21
N ASN A 64 11.30 -6.16 -0.71
CA ASN A 64 12.55 -6.59 -0.09
C ASN A 64 12.74 -6.00 1.32
N LYS A 65 12.48 -4.70 1.47
CA LYS A 65 12.58 -4.01 2.77
C LYS A 65 11.56 -4.52 3.78
N ILE A 66 10.35 -4.83 3.34
CA ILE A 66 9.31 -5.44 4.19
C ILE A 66 9.70 -6.87 4.58
N GLU A 67 10.32 -7.64 3.67
CA GLU A 67 10.83 -8.97 4.00
C GLU A 67 11.83 -8.91 5.16
N GLU A 68 12.77 -7.97 5.12
CA GLU A 68 13.73 -7.74 6.21
C GLU A 68 13.03 -7.35 7.53
N LYS A 69 12.02 -6.47 7.49
CA LYS A 69 11.26 -6.08 8.70
C LYS A 69 10.42 -7.20 9.27
N SER A 70 9.97 -8.13 8.43
CA SER A 70 9.07 -9.21 8.85
C SER A 70 9.68 -10.22 9.81
N TYR A 71 11.01 -10.25 9.94
CA TYR A 71 11.69 -11.07 10.93
C TYR A 71 11.47 -10.56 12.37
N THR A 72 11.11 -9.29 12.54
CA THR A 72 10.94 -8.64 13.85
C THR A 72 9.54 -8.09 14.08
N GLU A 73 8.80 -7.78 13.02
CA GLU A 73 7.45 -7.21 13.11
C GLU A 73 6.41 -8.22 12.61
N GLU A 74 5.64 -8.78 13.54
CA GLU A 74 4.50 -9.62 13.17
C GLU A 74 3.50 -8.80 12.34
N ASN A 75 2.80 -9.44 11.40
CA ASN A 75 1.76 -8.83 10.57
C ASN A 75 2.21 -7.77 9.53
N ILE A 76 3.47 -7.30 9.55
CA ILE A 76 3.94 -6.26 8.62
C ILE A 76 3.83 -6.70 7.15
N LYS A 77 4.03 -7.98 6.82
CA LYS A 77 3.85 -8.50 5.45
C LYS A 77 2.41 -8.35 4.97
N GLY A 78 1.45 -8.67 5.83
CA GLY A 78 0.02 -8.54 5.53
C GLY A 78 -0.36 -7.07 5.31
N ALA A 79 0.05 -6.20 6.23
CA ALA A 79 -0.14 -4.76 6.12
C ALA A 79 0.48 -4.20 4.84
N ALA A 80 1.70 -4.60 4.52
CA ALA A 80 2.42 -4.14 3.35
C ALA A 80 1.76 -4.55 2.03
N CYS A 81 1.23 -5.78 1.95
CA CYS A 81 0.50 -6.21 0.77
C CYS A 81 -0.79 -5.41 0.57
N ILE A 82 -1.54 -5.18 1.65
CA ILE A 82 -2.77 -4.38 1.61
C ILE A 82 -2.43 -2.93 1.25
N TYR A 83 -1.40 -2.35 1.87
CA TYR A 83 -0.94 -1.00 1.60
C TYR A 83 -0.46 -0.82 0.16
N MET A 84 0.28 -1.78 -0.39
CA MET A 84 0.72 -1.73 -1.79
C MET A 84 -0.49 -1.69 -2.74
N TYR A 85 -1.53 -2.48 -2.47
CA TYR A 85 -2.77 -2.43 -3.26
C TYR A 85 -3.45 -1.05 -3.12
N TYR A 86 -3.53 -0.52 -1.89
CA TYR A 86 -4.04 0.82 -1.60
C TYR A 86 -3.28 1.91 -2.38
N TRP A 87 -1.95 1.90 -2.33
CA TRP A 87 -1.05 2.83 -3.02
C TRP A 87 -1.23 2.76 -4.54
N ILE A 88 -1.32 1.56 -5.11
CA ILE A 88 -1.58 1.40 -6.55
C ILE A 88 -2.89 2.08 -6.94
N TYR A 89 -3.96 1.82 -6.20
CA TYR A 89 -5.29 2.31 -6.54
C TYR A 89 -5.44 3.82 -6.33
N HIS A 90 -4.97 4.35 -5.20
CA HIS A 90 -5.17 5.75 -4.86
C HIS A 90 -4.10 6.67 -5.41
N ASP A 91 -2.85 6.20 -5.52
CA ASP A 91 -1.71 7.06 -5.82
C ASP A 91 -1.11 6.85 -7.21
N LEU A 92 -1.00 5.60 -7.68
CA LEU A 92 -0.47 5.33 -9.02
C LEU A 92 -1.52 5.54 -10.11
N LEU A 93 -2.71 4.97 -9.92
CA LEU A 93 -3.79 5.01 -10.90
C LEU A 93 -4.67 6.27 -10.79
N LYS A 94 -4.29 7.29 -10.01
CA LYS A 94 -5.07 8.51 -9.67
C LYS A 94 -6.19 8.90 -10.65
N ASN A 95 -5.88 9.06 -11.94
CA ASN A 95 -6.81 9.53 -12.97
C ASN A 95 -7.55 8.42 -13.74
N ASN A 96 -7.15 7.16 -13.56
CA ASN A 96 -7.70 5.97 -14.19
C ASN A 96 -7.97 4.88 -13.12
N LYS A 97 -8.62 5.29 -12.01
CA LYS A 97 -8.95 4.40 -10.90
C LYS A 97 -9.86 3.28 -11.37
N ASN A 98 -9.27 2.12 -11.57
CA ASN A 98 -9.96 0.92 -11.99
C ASN A 98 -9.43 -0.24 -11.15
N GLY A 99 -10.32 -0.90 -10.40
CA GLY A 99 -9.94 -1.99 -9.51
C GLY A 99 -9.29 -3.18 -10.24
N ILE A 100 -9.65 -3.42 -11.50
CA ILE A 100 -9.04 -4.45 -12.35
C ILE A 100 -7.60 -4.06 -12.69
N ASN A 101 -7.37 -2.81 -13.10
CA ASN A 101 -6.03 -2.31 -13.40
C ASN A 101 -5.13 -2.34 -12.15
N ALA A 102 -5.68 -1.97 -10.99
CA ALA A 102 -4.96 -2.05 -9.72
C ALA A 102 -4.56 -3.50 -9.40
N LYS A 103 -5.49 -4.45 -9.61
CA LYS A 103 -5.22 -5.88 -9.43
C LYS A 103 -4.11 -6.37 -10.35
N ILE A 104 -4.15 -6.02 -11.63
CA ILE A 104 -3.15 -6.42 -12.62
C ILE A 104 -1.77 -5.90 -12.22
N LEU A 105 -1.64 -4.62 -11.84
CA LEU A 105 -0.38 -4.05 -11.36
C LEU A 105 0.12 -4.75 -10.10
N TYR A 106 -0.78 -4.97 -9.13
CA TYR A 106 -0.46 -5.64 -7.89
C TYR A 106 0.09 -7.05 -8.13
N GLU A 107 -0.62 -7.87 -8.91
CA GLU A 107 -0.19 -9.23 -9.25
C GLU A 107 1.12 -9.24 -10.04
N ALA A 108 1.34 -8.26 -10.91
CA ALA A 108 2.57 -8.11 -11.67
C ALA A 108 3.77 -7.77 -10.78
N PHE A 109 3.62 -6.86 -9.79
CA PHE A 109 4.69 -6.55 -8.84
C PHE A 109 5.04 -7.75 -7.97
N ILE A 110 4.04 -8.47 -7.46
CA ILE A 110 4.24 -9.70 -6.69
C ILE A 110 4.93 -10.77 -7.56
N GLN A 111 4.54 -10.90 -8.82
CA GLN A 111 5.20 -11.80 -9.76
C GLN A 111 6.67 -11.45 -9.96
N ALA A 112 6.98 -10.17 -10.24
CA ALA A 112 8.36 -9.72 -10.43
C ALA A 112 9.23 -10.05 -9.22
N TYR A 113 8.72 -9.83 -8.00
CA TYR A 113 9.47 -10.12 -6.79
C TYR A 113 9.68 -11.63 -6.55
N ASN A 114 8.66 -12.45 -6.79
CA ASN A 114 8.75 -13.90 -6.60
C ASN A 114 9.66 -14.62 -7.62
N GLU A 115 10.14 -13.94 -8.67
CA GLU A 115 11.19 -14.47 -9.56
C GLU A 115 12.55 -14.65 -8.86
N VAL A 116 12.77 -13.95 -7.74
CA VAL A 116 14.02 -14.05 -6.95
C VAL A 116 13.98 -15.24 -6.00
N ASP A 117 12.81 -15.48 -5.43
CA ASP A 117 12.59 -16.53 -4.44
C ASP A 117 11.12 -16.96 -4.50
N ILE A 118 10.91 -18.16 -5.05
CA ILE A 118 9.57 -18.69 -5.30
C ILE A 118 8.96 -18.95 -3.93
N GLU A 119 7.88 -18.21 -3.59
CA GLU A 119 6.90 -18.44 -2.50
C GLU A 119 6.74 -17.34 -1.45
N LYS A 120 7.63 -16.33 -1.34
CA LYS A 120 7.55 -15.34 -0.24
C LYS A 120 6.21 -14.61 -0.14
N TYR A 121 5.66 -14.20 -1.28
CA TYR A 121 4.40 -13.46 -1.33
C TYR A 121 3.28 -14.15 -2.11
N ASN A 122 3.43 -15.45 -2.45
CA ASN A 122 2.42 -16.18 -3.23
C ASN A 122 1.05 -16.24 -2.54
N GLY A 123 1.01 -16.28 -1.20
CA GLY A 123 -0.23 -16.22 -0.41
C GLY A 123 -1.05 -14.94 -0.63
N PHE A 124 -0.42 -13.90 -1.18
CA PHE A 124 -1.03 -12.59 -1.42
C PHE A 124 -1.38 -12.34 -2.89
N LYS A 125 -0.88 -13.14 -3.85
CA LYS A 125 -1.15 -12.99 -5.30
C LYS A 125 -2.65 -13.07 -5.66
N GLY A 126 -3.48 -13.67 -4.79
CA GLY A 126 -4.94 -13.76 -4.95
C GLY A 126 -5.72 -12.69 -4.20
N ALA A 127 -5.07 -11.63 -3.73
CA ALA A 127 -5.70 -10.47 -3.10
C ALA A 127 -6.92 -10.01 -3.90
N ASN A 128 -8.05 -9.86 -3.22
CA ASN A 128 -9.24 -9.29 -3.83
C ASN A 128 -9.83 -8.24 -2.89
N ILE A 129 -9.24 -7.05 -2.91
CA ILE A 129 -9.73 -5.87 -2.21
C ILE A 129 -10.61 -5.10 -3.19
N THR A 130 -11.88 -4.95 -2.84
CA THR A 130 -12.85 -4.22 -3.65
C THR A 130 -12.56 -2.72 -3.63
N VAL A 131 -13.10 -2.00 -4.62
CA VAL A 131 -13.02 -0.54 -4.67
C VAL A 131 -13.62 0.10 -3.41
N ASN A 132 -14.73 -0.44 -2.91
CA ASN A 132 -15.36 0.06 -1.68
C ASN A 132 -14.45 -0.15 -0.47
N GLU A 133 -13.82 -1.32 -0.36
CA GLU A 133 -12.85 -1.59 0.69
C GLU A 133 -11.63 -0.66 0.61
N LEU A 134 -11.11 -0.37 -0.58
CA LEU A 134 -10.02 0.58 -0.79
C LEU A 134 -10.40 2.02 -0.41
N ASN A 135 -11.64 2.43 -0.69
CA ASN A 135 -12.14 3.74 -0.27
C ASN A 135 -12.33 3.80 1.25
N ASN A 136 -12.87 2.75 1.86
CA ASN A 136 -12.99 2.66 3.32
C ASN A 136 -11.63 2.68 4.00
N LEU A 137 -10.63 1.98 3.46
CA LEU A 137 -9.24 2.04 3.94
C LEU A 137 -8.72 3.48 3.91
N LYS A 138 -9.00 4.23 2.84
CA LYS A 138 -8.62 5.65 2.74
C LYS A 138 -9.24 6.47 3.87
N TYR A 139 -10.55 6.36 4.06
CA TYR A 139 -11.25 7.13 5.10
C TYR A 139 -10.75 6.79 6.50
N ILE A 140 -10.55 5.50 6.81
CA ILE A 140 -10.03 5.08 8.11
C ILE A 140 -8.60 5.56 8.31
N TYR A 141 -7.76 5.51 7.27
CA TYR A 141 -6.39 6.01 7.34
C TYR A 141 -6.32 7.52 7.58
N GLU A 142 -7.16 8.29 6.89
CA GLU A 142 -7.29 9.74 7.09
C GLU A 142 -7.80 10.07 8.50
N MET A 143 -8.82 9.35 8.99
CA MET A 143 -9.31 9.49 10.36
C MET A 143 -8.23 9.18 11.41
N GLU A 144 -7.46 8.11 11.22
CA GLU A 144 -6.37 7.76 12.15
C GLU A 144 -5.29 8.84 12.19
N THR A 145 -5.00 9.46 11.04
CA THR A 145 -4.06 10.58 10.95
C THR A 145 -4.57 11.79 11.74
N GLU A 146 -5.85 12.15 11.58
CA GLU A 146 -6.48 13.24 12.32
C GLU A 146 -6.53 12.96 13.83
N LEU A 147 -6.83 11.72 14.25
CA LEU A 147 -6.78 11.32 15.66
C LEU A 147 -5.38 11.47 16.25
N LYS A 148 -4.33 11.04 15.53
CA LYS A 148 -2.93 11.22 15.97
C LYS A 148 -2.55 12.70 16.08
N ASN A 149 -3.07 13.56 15.21
CA ASN A 149 -2.85 15.01 15.30
C ASN A 149 -3.49 15.59 16.57
N MET A 150 -4.69 15.14 16.94
CA MET A 150 -5.33 15.55 18.20
C MET A 150 -4.51 15.16 19.44
N GLU A 151 -3.84 14.00 19.42
CA GLU A 151 -3.00 13.51 20.51
C GLU A 151 -1.67 14.28 20.65
N LYS A 152 -1.09 14.73 19.54
CA LYS A 152 0.15 15.54 19.50
C LYS A 152 -0.08 16.97 19.96
N ASP A 153 -1.28 17.50 19.74
CA ASP A 153 -1.70 18.85 20.12
C ASP A 153 -1.98 19.01 21.63
N LYS A 154 -1.12 18.48 22.49
CA LYS A 154 -1.23 18.68 23.96
C LYS A 154 -1.01 20.14 24.38
N GLU A 155 -0.37 20.95 23.55
CA GLU A 155 -0.04 22.36 23.83
C GLU A 155 -0.80 23.39 22.97
N SER A 156 -1.50 22.97 21.91
CA SER A 156 -2.24 23.90 21.05
C SER A 156 -3.64 24.17 21.59
N SER A 157 -4.12 25.39 21.35
CA SER A 157 -5.46 25.83 21.74
C SER A 157 -6.55 24.91 21.18
N SER A 158 -7.68 24.82 21.87
CA SER A 158 -8.85 23.97 21.57
C SER A 158 -9.36 23.98 20.12
N GLY A 159 -8.93 24.93 19.29
CA GLY A 159 -9.37 25.08 17.90
C GLY A 159 -8.97 23.89 17.01
N ASN A 160 -7.71 23.45 17.09
CA ASN A 160 -7.19 22.39 16.22
C ASN A 160 -7.85 21.04 16.49
N LYS A 161 -8.09 20.71 17.77
CA LYS A 161 -8.75 19.45 18.16
C LYS A 161 -10.19 19.37 17.68
N CYS A 162 -10.94 20.47 17.79
CA CYS A 162 -12.31 20.53 17.30
C CYS A 162 -12.38 20.38 15.77
N GLU A 163 -11.41 20.94 15.05
CA GLU A 163 -11.33 20.79 13.59
C GLU A 163 -11.04 19.36 13.18
N SER A 164 -10.04 18.70 13.78
CA SER A 164 -9.76 17.30 13.51
C SER A 164 -10.94 16.40 13.89
N ALA A 165 -11.61 16.63 15.02
CA ALA A 165 -12.79 15.86 15.43
C ALA A 165 -13.94 16.01 14.43
N LYS A 166 -14.14 17.23 13.90
CA LYS A 166 -15.10 17.49 12.84
C LYS A 166 -14.74 16.72 11.57
N LYS A 167 -13.47 16.75 11.13
CA LYS A 167 -13.00 15.97 9.97
C LYS A 167 -13.26 14.48 10.13
N CYS A 168 -13.00 13.91 11.31
CA CYS A 168 -13.31 12.51 11.58
C CYS A 168 -14.82 12.23 11.44
N SER A 169 -15.67 13.09 12.00
CA SER A 169 -17.13 12.96 11.86
C SER A 169 -17.59 13.06 10.40
N ASP A 170 -17.02 14.02 9.65
CA ASP A 170 -17.36 14.23 8.24
C ASP A 170 -16.92 13.05 7.37
N LEU A 171 -15.80 12.40 7.68
CA LEU A 171 -15.32 11.19 7.00
C LEU A 171 -16.17 9.96 7.34
N TYR A 172 -16.61 9.80 8.59
CA TYR A 172 -17.46 8.67 9.01
C TYR A 172 -18.85 8.69 8.37
N MET A 173 -19.34 9.87 7.99
CA MET A 173 -20.68 10.06 7.42
C MET A 173 -20.74 9.91 5.89
N GLN A 174 -19.60 9.67 5.22
CA GLN A 174 -19.51 9.41 3.78
C GLN A 174 -19.72 7.93 3.46
#